data_AF-A0A1A6C775-F1
#
_entry.id   AF-A0A1A6C775-F1
#
_cell.length_a   1.000
_cell.length_b   1.000
_cell.length_c   1.000
_cell.angle_alpha   90.00
_cell.angle_beta   90.00
_cell.angle_gamma   90.00
#
_symmetry.space_group_name_H-M   'P 1'
#
loop_
_entity.id
_entity.type
_entity.pdbx_description
1 polymer ?
#
loop_
_entity_poly.entity_id
_entity_poly.type
_entity_poly.pdbx_seq_one_letter_code
_entity_poly.pdbx_strand_id
1 'polypeptide(L)'
;MRQSRTLSPLRSAALAALPLLAALSAHAGSLMPPRADATLDQPLEPGIVKNLQKASQEGLAATRAPDFTSMQAIKGPNPGQAAGKSTVLYVGADYCPFCAALRWPLTIALMRFGDFQGLRTMRSSPKDVYPDTTTVTFAKAQYSSRHVDFVPVETADRLGHPLDPLKGQPAKLFQEFDAEPYTAHPNGIPFLYIGGRWLLLGAPVNPDLYAKLDWAQIAEKLANPKGMLSRVVMPQANLITAAICQTTGQQPAKVCKSPGVQAAAEMLPPSAS
;
A
#
# COMPACT_ATOMS: atom_id res chain seq x y z
N MET A 1 -99.49 36.88 -32.46
CA MET A 1 -99.50 35.40 -32.41
C MET A 1 -98.17 34.92 -31.85
N ARG A 2 -98.26 33.98 -30.89
CA ARG A 2 -97.19 33.21 -30.21
C ARG A 2 -96.29 33.97 -29.21
N GLN A 3 -96.17 33.33 -28.06
CA GLN A 3 -95.79 33.83 -26.73
C GLN A 3 -94.28 33.85 -26.51
N SER A 4 -93.84 34.84 -25.72
CA SER A 4 -92.59 34.85 -24.98
C SER A 4 -92.81 34.23 -23.59
N ARG A 5 -91.83 33.48 -23.06
CA ARG A 5 -91.45 33.47 -21.63
C ARG A 5 -90.11 32.78 -21.40
N THR A 6 -89.38 33.38 -20.48
CA THR A 6 -88.00 33.16 -19.99
C THR A 6 -87.84 31.97 -19.05
N LEU A 7 -86.63 31.38 -18.99
CA LEU A 7 -85.77 31.21 -17.79
C LEU A 7 -84.66 30.14 -18.01
N SER A 8 -83.42 30.52 -17.69
CA SER A 8 -82.26 29.64 -17.38
C SER A 8 -82.49 28.88 -16.05
N PRO A 9 -81.65 27.91 -15.56
CA PRO A 9 -80.23 27.67 -15.88
C PRO A 9 -79.80 26.17 -15.93
N LEU A 10 -78.57 25.88 -16.36
CA LEU A 10 -77.51 25.27 -15.53
C LEU A 10 -76.29 24.93 -16.41
N ARG A 11 -75.14 25.43 -15.97
CA ARG A 11 -73.82 25.09 -16.48
C ARG A 11 -73.54 23.61 -16.28
N SER A 12 -72.98 22.95 -17.29
CA SER A 12 -72.10 21.79 -17.10
C SER A 12 -70.98 21.89 -18.12
N ALA A 13 -69.79 22.12 -17.57
CA ALA A 13 -68.56 22.35 -18.30
C ALA A 13 -68.09 21.05 -18.96
N ALA A 14 -67.73 21.14 -20.24
CA ALA A 14 -66.96 20.12 -20.92
C ALA A 14 -65.54 20.07 -20.32
N LEU A 15 -65.19 18.96 -19.70
CA LEU A 15 -63.81 18.61 -19.37
C LEU A 15 -63.40 17.47 -20.30
N ALA A 16 -62.73 17.85 -21.39
CA ALA A 16 -61.94 16.94 -22.18
C ALA A 16 -60.81 16.40 -21.30
N ALA A 17 -60.80 15.09 -21.07
CA ALA A 17 -59.73 14.40 -20.39
C ALA A 17 -58.46 14.46 -21.25
N LEU A 18 -57.54 15.37 -20.91
CA LEU A 18 -56.15 15.28 -21.32
C LEU A 18 -55.49 14.16 -20.48
N PRO A 19 -54.81 13.18 -21.10
CA PRO A 19 -53.97 12.29 -20.33
C PRO A 19 -52.77 13.12 -19.84
N LEU A 20 -52.71 13.39 -18.52
CA LEU A 20 -51.44 13.73 -17.89
C LEU A 20 -50.57 12.48 -18.00
N LEU A 21 -49.72 12.44 -19.04
CA LEU A 21 -48.49 11.66 -19.01
C LEU A 21 -47.63 12.25 -17.89
N ALA A 22 -47.76 11.69 -16.69
CA ALA A 22 -46.73 11.80 -15.68
C ALA A 22 -45.50 11.08 -16.25
N ALA A 23 -44.58 11.87 -16.81
CA ALA A 23 -43.22 11.41 -17.06
C ALA A 23 -42.58 11.13 -15.68
N LEU A 24 -42.72 9.90 -15.20
CA LEU A 24 -41.78 9.37 -14.21
C LEU A 24 -40.44 9.23 -14.92
N SER A 25 -39.61 10.26 -14.80
CA SER A 25 -38.18 10.18 -15.06
C SER A 25 -37.56 9.25 -14.01
N ALA A 26 -37.65 7.94 -14.26
CA ALA A 26 -36.85 6.94 -13.59
C ALA A 26 -35.39 7.09 -14.06
N HIS A 27 -34.69 8.10 -13.53
CA HIS A 27 -33.24 8.02 -13.41
C HIS A 27 -32.93 7.08 -12.24
N ALA A 28 -33.25 5.80 -12.41
CA ALA A 28 -32.59 4.75 -11.67
C ALA A 28 -31.18 4.66 -12.24
N GLY A 29 -30.32 5.57 -11.77
CA GLY A 29 -28.89 5.41 -11.90
C GLY A 29 -28.56 4.02 -11.42
N SER A 30 -28.05 3.19 -12.33
CA SER A 30 -27.39 1.94 -11.94
C SER A 30 -26.08 2.32 -11.25
N LEU A 31 -26.19 2.79 -10.01
CA LEU A 31 -25.09 2.83 -9.05
C LEU A 31 -24.87 1.40 -8.56
N MET A 32 -24.49 0.51 -9.48
CA MET A 32 -23.68 -0.62 -9.05
C MET A 32 -22.37 0.02 -8.57
N PRO A 33 -21.95 -0.17 -7.30
CA PRO A 33 -20.59 0.19 -6.92
C PRO A 33 -19.65 -0.50 -7.92
N PRO A 34 -18.60 0.17 -8.43
CA PRO A 34 -17.66 -0.47 -9.33
C PRO A 34 -17.23 -1.79 -8.71
N ARG A 35 -17.33 -2.88 -9.48
CA ARG A 35 -16.86 -4.20 -9.02
C ARG A 35 -15.47 -4.01 -8.44
N ALA A 36 -15.23 -4.62 -7.28
CA ALA A 36 -13.95 -4.56 -6.57
C ALA A 36 -12.72 -4.84 -7.46
N ASP A 37 -12.90 -5.53 -8.59
CA ASP A 37 -11.84 -5.84 -9.56
C ASP A 37 -11.55 -4.73 -10.58
N ALA A 38 -12.50 -3.82 -10.86
CA ALA A 38 -12.31 -2.71 -11.81
C ALA A 38 -11.30 -1.65 -11.30
N THR A 39 -10.92 -1.75 -10.03
CA THR A 39 -9.98 -0.85 -9.37
C THR A 39 -8.60 -1.46 -9.17
N LEU A 40 -8.35 -2.68 -9.65
CA LEU A 40 -7.04 -3.35 -9.56
C LEU A 40 -6.15 -3.01 -10.75
N ASP A 41 -4.85 -3.12 -10.52
CA ASP A 41 -3.82 -2.81 -11.50
C ASP A 41 -4.11 -1.45 -12.14
N GLN A 42 -4.48 -0.43 -11.35
CA GLN A 42 -4.66 0.95 -11.79
C GLN A 42 -3.59 1.83 -11.15
N PRO A 43 -3.07 2.87 -11.84
CA PRO A 43 -2.20 3.85 -11.21
C PRO A 43 -2.84 4.42 -9.95
N LEU A 44 -2.05 4.63 -8.89
CA LEU A 44 -2.55 5.32 -7.71
C LEU A 44 -3.01 6.73 -8.07
N GLU A 45 -4.22 7.09 -7.64
CA GLU A 45 -4.72 8.45 -7.82
C GLU A 45 -3.83 9.48 -7.10
N PRO A 46 -3.68 10.71 -7.61
CA PRO A 46 -2.82 11.73 -7.01
C PRO A 46 -3.14 12.02 -5.53
N GLY A 47 -4.42 11.96 -5.14
CA GLY A 47 -4.84 12.13 -3.74
C GLY A 47 -4.30 11.03 -2.81
N ILE A 48 -4.28 9.79 -3.28
CA ILE A 48 -3.71 8.64 -2.56
C ILE A 48 -2.20 8.84 -2.40
N VAL A 49 -1.49 9.17 -3.49
CA VAL A 49 -0.03 9.41 -3.47
C VAL A 49 0.32 10.54 -2.50
N LYS A 50 -0.42 11.65 -2.55
CA LYS A 50 -0.23 12.79 -1.63
C LYS A 50 -0.40 12.39 -0.17
N ASN A 51 -1.40 11.58 0.15
CA ASN A 51 -1.63 11.10 1.52
C ASN A 51 -0.52 10.15 1.98
N LEU A 52 0.00 9.29 1.10
CA LEU A 52 1.15 8.43 1.43
C LEU A 52 2.43 9.23 1.64
N GLN A 53 2.69 10.26 0.82
CA GLN A 53 3.79 11.19 1.03
C GLN A 53 3.65 11.95 2.36
N LYS A 54 2.44 12.43 2.68
CA LYS A 54 2.14 13.05 3.98
C LYS A 54 2.43 12.10 5.14
N ALA A 55 1.95 10.86 5.06
CA ALA A 55 2.22 9.83 6.07
C ALA A 55 3.74 9.57 6.21
N SER A 56 4.46 9.47 5.09
CA SER A 56 5.91 9.27 5.06
C SER A 56 6.68 10.38 5.77
N GLN A 57 6.33 11.64 5.50
CA GLN A 57 7.02 12.80 6.07
C GLN A 57 6.61 13.09 7.52
N GLU A 58 5.30 13.13 7.83
CA GLU A 58 4.83 13.39 9.20
C GLU A 58 5.18 12.25 10.15
N GLY A 59 5.23 11.02 9.65
CA GLY A 59 5.62 9.84 10.40
C GLY A 59 7.05 9.87 10.95
N LEU A 60 7.93 10.72 10.41
CA LEU A 60 9.29 10.94 10.92
C LEU A 60 9.30 11.52 12.35
N ALA A 61 8.20 12.16 12.78
CA ALA A 61 8.03 12.68 14.13
C ALA A 61 7.41 11.65 15.11
N ALA A 62 6.95 10.49 14.63
CA ALA A 62 6.32 9.47 15.47
C ALA A 62 7.38 8.71 16.29
N THR A 63 7.56 9.11 17.55
CA THR A 63 8.59 8.57 18.48
C THR A 63 8.23 7.22 19.10
N ARG A 64 7.05 6.67 18.83
CA ARG A 64 6.71 5.32 19.28
C ARG A 64 7.58 4.31 18.53
N ALA A 65 8.49 3.65 19.25
CA ALA A 65 9.19 2.49 18.76
C ALA A 65 8.22 1.31 18.54
N PRO A 66 8.52 0.38 17.62
CA PRO A 66 7.71 -0.82 17.45
C PRO A 66 7.78 -1.70 18.70
N ASP A 67 6.69 -2.40 19.02
CA ASP A 67 6.60 -3.24 20.23
C ASP A 67 7.54 -4.46 20.17
N PHE A 68 8.04 -4.80 18.98
CA PHE A 68 9.04 -5.84 18.71
C PHE A 68 9.90 -5.43 17.51
N THR A 69 11.09 -6.01 17.37
CA THR A 69 11.90 -5.84 16.16
C THR A 69 11.52 -6.87 15.11
N SER A 70 11.24 -6.41 13.89
CA SER A 70 11.01 -7.26 12.72
C SER A 70 12.29 -7.51 11.91
N MET A 71 13.43 -7.03 12.41
CA MET A 71 14.72 -7.07 11.72
C MET A 71 15.63 -8.11 12.38
N GLN A 72 16.34 -8.86 11.55
CA GLN A 72 17.47 -9.67 11.91
C GLN A 72 18.75 -9.00 11.39
N ALA A 73 19.83 -9.06 12.18
CA ALA A 73 21.14 -8.62 11.73
C ALA A 73 21.79 -9.73 10.89
N ILE A 74 22.33 -9.34 9.74
CA ILE A 74 23.02 -10.25 8.82
C ILE A 74 24.36 -9.66 8.39
N LYS A 75 25.19 -10.48 7.75
CA LYS A 75 26.46 -10.07 7.16
C LYS A 75 26.50 -10.53 5.70
N GLY A 76 25.96 -9.68 4.83
CA GLY A 76 25.89 -9.90 3.40
C GLY A 76 26.53 -8.77 2.59
N PRO A 77 26.66 -8.94 1.27
CA PRO A 77 27.15 -7.89 0.39
C PRO A 77 26.11 -6.77 0.20
N ASN A 78 26.56 -5.54 -0.05
CA ASN A 78 25.68 -4.47 -0.54
C ASN A 78 25.97 -4.22 -2.03
N PRO A 79 25.21 -4.81 -2.98
CA PRO A 79 25.47 -4.62 -4.41
C PRO A 79 25.50 -3.14 -4.85
N GLY A 80 24.66 -2.30 -4.23
CA GLY A 80 24.57 -0.87 -4.50
C GLY A 80 25.73 -0.03 -3.94
N GLN A 81 26.63 -0.64 -3.14
CA GLN A 81 27.69 0.07 -2.43
C GLN A 81 28.63 0.84 -3.37
N ALA A 82 28.97 0.26 -4.52
CA ALA A 82 29.85 0.90 -5.51
C ALA A 82 29.23 2.19 -6.08
N ALA A 83 27.90 2.28 -6.11
CA ALA A 83 27.17 3.49 -6.50
C ALA A 83 26.85 4.42 -5.31
N GLY A 84 27.39 4.13 -4.11
CA GLY A 84 27.09 4.87 -2.88
C GLY A 84 25.66 4.69 -2.37
N LYS A 85 24.99 3.61 -2.76
CA LYS A 85 23.59 3.32 -2.41
C LYS A 85 23.47 2.10 -1.50
N SER A 86 22.41 2.08 -0.70
CA SER A 86 21.95 0.87 -0.03
C SER A 86 21.02 0.08 -0.96
N THR A 87 21.36 -1.17 -1.27
CA THR A 87 20.43 -2.07 -1.95
C THR A 87 19.28 -2.45 -1.01
N VAL A 88 18.06 -2.22 -1.45
CA VAL A 88 16.84 -2.71 -0.79
C VAL A 88 16.20 -3.72 -1.74
N LEU A 89 16.43 -5.00 -1.51
CA LEU A 89 15.82 -6.09 -2.27
C LEU A 89 14.54 -6.52 -1.59
N TYR A 90 13.44 -6.47 -2.33
CA TYR A 90 12.15 -7.03 -1.93
C TYR A 90 11.82 -8.22 -2.82
N VAL A 91 11.49 -9.37 -2.22
CA VAL A 91 10.94 -10.53 -2.94
C VAL A 91 9.56 -10.83 -2.35
N GLY A 92 8.56 -10.84 -3.22
CA GLY A 92 7.18 -11.09 -2.86
C GLY A 92 6.38 -11.67 -4.01
N ALA A 93 5.06 -11.70 -3.83
CA ALA A 93 4.10 -12.00 -4.88
C ALA A 93 2.81 -11.26 -4.60
N ASP A 94 2.08 -10.87 -5.65
CA ASP A 94 0.81 -10.17 -5.50
C ASP A 94 -0.23 -11.05 -4.80
N TYR A 95 -0.17 -12.38 -4.91
CA TYR A 95 -1.12 -13.27 -4.23
C TYR A 95 -0.97 -13.27 -2.70
N CYS A 96 0.21 -12.96 -2.18
CA CYS A 96 0.59 -13.18 -0.79
C CYS A 96 0.08 -12.05 0.13
N PRO A 97 -0.80 -12.31 1.11
CA PRO A 97 -1.35 -11.27 1.98
C PRO A 97 -0.35 -10.68 2.98
N PHE A 98 0.63 -11.46 3.42
CA PHE A 98 1.72 -10.95 4.24
C PHE A 98 2.62 -9.98 3.44
N CYS A 99 2.81 -10.28 2.16
CA CYS A 99 3.49 -9.42 1.21
C CYS A 99 2.70 -8.12 1.03
N ALA A 100 1.38 -8.25 0.85
CA ALA A 100 0.45 -7.12 0.78
C ALA A 100 0.55 -6.20 2.02
N ALA A 101 0.68 -6.77 3.21
CA ALA A 101 0.85 -6.00 4.45
C ALA A 101 2.21 -5.29 4.54
N LEU A 102 3.34 -5.96 4.19
CA LEU A 102 4.68 -5.35 4.24
C LEU A 102 4.84 -4.19 3.25
N ARG A 103 4.20 -4.25 2.08
CA ARG A 103 4.35 -3.19 1.06
C ARG A 103 3.95 -1.81 1.55
N TRP A 104 3.03 -1.68 2.51
CA TRP A 104 2.64 -0.38 3.07
C TRP A 104 3.76 0.32 3.86
N PRO A 105 4.31 -0.24 4.95
CA PRO A 105 5.43 0.38 5.66
C PRO A 105 6.68 0.50 4.79
N LEU A 106 6.92 -0.43 3.86
CA LEU A 106 8.04 -0.35 2.91
C LEU A 106 7.88 0.83 1.93
N THR A 107 6.69 1.02 1.36
CA THR A 107 6.40 2.17 0.48
C THR A 107 6.59 3.48 1.21
N ILE A 108 6.06 3.59 2.44
CA ILE A 108 6.21 4.78 3.29
C ILE A 108 7.70 5.08 3.56
N ALA A 109 8.48 4.07 3.91
CA ALA A 109 9.91 4.21 4.17
C ALA A 109 10.67 4.66 2.92
N LEU A 110 10.43 4.02 1.77
CA LEU A 110 11.12 4.33 0.51
C LEU A 110 10.78 5.73 -0.01
N MET A 111 9.55 6.22 0.20
CA MET A 111 9.16 7.62 -0.12
C MET A 111 9.95 8.69 0.66
N ARG A 112 10.75 8.31 1.68
CA ARG A 112 11.65 9.23 2.40
C ARG A 112 12.97 9.45 1.69
N PHE A 113 13.37 8.48 0.85
CA PHE A 113 14.67 8.47 0.18
C PHE A 113 14.57 8.75 -1.32
N GLY A 114 13.37 8.72 -1.89
CA GLY A 114 13.16 8.82 -3.32
C GLY A 114 11.68 8.76 -3.71
N ASP A 115 11.45 8.61 -5.01
CA ASP A 115 10.11 8.70 -5.60
C ASP A 115 9.78 7.44 -6.39
N PHE A 116 8.51 7.04 -6.30
CA PHE A 116 7.94 6.00 -7.13
C PHE A 116 7.24 6.59 -8.36
N GLN A 117 7.34 5.91 -9.49
CA GLN A 117 6.48 6.09 -10.65
C GLN A 117 5.81 4.76 -10.98
N GLY A 118 4.54 4.79 -11.39
CA GLY A 118 3.84 3.56 -11.79
C GLY A 118 3.50 2.60 -10.64
N LEU A 119 3.45 3.06 -9.39
CA LEU A 119 2.78 2.31 -8.32
C LEU A 119 1.31 2.11 -8.66
N ARG A 120 0.81 0.89 -8.46
CA ARG A 120 -0.55 0.51 -8.83
C ARG A 120 -1.30 -0.13 -7.69
N THR A 121 -2.61 0.01 -7.73
CA THR A 121 -3.56 -0.65 -6.83
C THR A 121 -3.50 -2.17 -7.00
N MET A 122 -3.50 -2.92 -5.90
CA MET A 122 -3.55 -4.37 -5.92
C MET A 122 -4.25 -4.93 -4.68
N ARG A 123 -4.67 -6.20 -4.75
CA ARG A 123 -5.13 -6.99 -3.60
C ARG A 123 -4.47 -8.35 -3.63
N SER A 124 -4.25 -8.92 -2.45
CA SER A 124 -3.81 -10.33 -2.33
C SER A 124 -4.81 -11.30 -2.95
N SER A 125 -4.44 -12.58 -3.07
CA SER A 125 -5.34 -13.61 -3.58
C SER A 125 -6.68 -13.62 -2.81
N PRO A 126 -7.82 -13.83 -3.50
CA PRO A 126 -9.11 -13.96 -2.84
C PRO A 126 -9.27 -15.32 -2.11
N LYS A 127 -8.27 -16.21 -2.18
CA LYS A 127 -8.33 -17.59 -1.67
C LYS A 127 -7.32 -17.88 -0.56
N ASP A 128 -6.53 -16.90 -0.16
CA ASP A 128 -5.53 -17.07 0.91
C ASP A 128 -6.15 -16.83 2.30
N VAL A 129 -5.39 -17.05 3.38
CA VAL A 129 -5.83 -16.93 4.78
C VAL A 129 -6.35 -15.53 5.14
N TYR A 130 -5.85 -14.50 4.44
CA TYR A 130 -6.33 -13.12 4.51
C TYR A 130 -6.73 -12.69 3.09
N PRO A 131 -7.94 -13.05 2.64
CA PRO A 131 -8.36 -12.84 1.26
C PRO A 131 -8.50 -11.36 0.95
N ASP A 132 -8.19 -10.97 -0.29
CA ASP A 132 -8.42 -9.61 -0.80
C ASP A 132 -7.77 -8.50 0.07
N THR A 133 -6.62 -8.77 0.68
CA THR A 133 -5.86 -7.78 1.47
C THR A 133 -5.43 -6.64 0.56
N THR A 134 -5.94 -5.42 0.80
CA THR A 134 -5.66 -4.24 -0.01
C THR A 134 -4.22 -3.76 0.12
N THR A 135 -3.54 -3.56 -1.01
CA THR A 135 -2.11 -3.20 -1.09
C THR A 135 -1.75 -2.48 -2.38
N VAL A 136 -0.49 -2.10 -2.53
CA VAL A 136 0.07 -1.68 -3.82
C VAL A 136 0.85 -2.85 -4.44
N THR A 137 1.16 -2.81 -5.73
CA THR A 137 2.12 -3.74 -6.35
C THR A 137 3.36 -3.00 -6.84
N PHE A 138 4.52 -3.65 -6.74
CA PHE A 138 5.77 -3.12 -7.28
C PHE A 138 6.11 -3.61 -8.69
N ALA A 139 5.37 -4.57 -9.25
CA ALA A 139 5.70 -5.25 -10.54
C ALA A 139 5.90 -4.28 -11.73
N LYS A 140 5.26 -3.12 -11.70
CA LYS A 140 5.37 -2.07 -12.74
C LYS A 140 5.91 -0.75 -12.19
N ALA A 141 6.34 -0.75 -10.93
CA ALA A 141 6.83 0.44 -10.27
C ALA A 141 8.30 0.68 -10.63
N GLN A 142 8.61 1.93 -10.95
CA GLN A 142 9.98 2.42 -11.06
C GLN A 142 10.29 3.25 -9.83
N TYR A 143 11.50 3.13 -9.29
CA TYR A 143 11.94 3.86 -8.11
C TYR A 143 13.23 4.61 -8.38
N SER A 144 13.26 5.90 -8.04
CA SER A 144 14.43 6.76 -8.21
C SER A 144 14.89 7.31 -6.86
N SER A 145 16.16 7.09 -6.52
CA SER A 145 16.77 7.62 -5.31
C SER A 145 18.27 7.85 -5.47
N ARG A 146 18.80 8.84 -4.75
CA ARG A 146 20.24 9.08 -4.58
C ARG A 146 20.88 8.14 -3.56
N HIS A 147 20.11 7.54 -2.66
CA HIS A 147 20.61 6.79 -1.50
C HIS A 147 20.23 5.32 -1.53
N VAL A 148 19.16 4.96 -2.22
CA VAL A 148 18.61 3.60 -2.25
C VAL A 148 18.61 3.07 -3.68
N ASP A 149 19.07 1.84 -3.83
CA ASP A 149 18.89 1.01 -5.00
C ASP A 149 17.79 -0.01 -4.70
N PHE A 150 16.54 0.29 -5.08
CA PHE A 150 15.40 -0.55 -4.79
C PHE A 150 15.22 -1.60 -5.88
N VAL A 151 15.24 -2.86 -5.49
CA VAL A 151 15.12 -4.02 -6.38
C VAL A 151 13.87 -4.81 -5.97
N PRO A 152 12.67 -4.45 -6.47
CA PRO A 152 11.48 -5.26 -6.26
C PRO A 152 11.45 -6.46 -7.21
N VAL A 153 11.06 -7.62 -6.68
CA VAL A 153 10.73 -8.82 -7.46
C VAL A 153 9.36 -9.30 -7.03
N GLU A 154 8.34 -9.11 -7.87
CA GLU A 154 7.01 -9.69 -7.68
C GLU A 154 6.92 -10.99 -8.48
N THR A 155 7.11 -12.13 -7.81
CA THR A 155 7.29 -13.42 -8.48
C THR A 155 6.04 -13.95 -9.18
N ALA A 156 4.85 -13.58 -8.69
CA ALA A 156 3.58 -14.02 -9.26
C ALA A 156 2.47 -12.99 -9.02
N ASP A 157 1.48 -13.00 -9.91
CA ASP A 157 0.28 -12.17 -9.81
C ASP A 157 -0.65 -12.67 -8.70
N ARG A 158 -1.76 -11.96 -8.49
CA ARG A 158 -2.72 -12.32 -7.43
C ARG A 158 -3.44 -13.66 -7.64
N LEU A 159 -3.39 -14.20 -8.86
CA LEU A 159 -3.96 -15.50 -9.23
C LEU A 159 -2.90 -16.62 -9.22
N GLY A 160 -1.64 -16.27 -8.93
CA GLY A 160 -0.52 -17.22 -8.88
C GLY A 160 0.17 -17.44 -10.23
N HIS A 161 -0.15 -16.66 -11.26
CA HIS A 161 0.59 -16.74 -12.53
C HIS A 161 1.95 -16.05 -12.39
N PRO A 162 3.03 -16.58 -13.00
CA PRO A 162 4.34 -15.95 -12.93
C PRO A 162 4.34 -14.50 -13.42
N LEU A 163 5.07 -13.62 -12.72
CA LEU A 163 5.30 -12.21 -13.08
C LEU A 163 6.79 -11.95 -13.34
N ASP A 164 7.54 -11.56 -12.32
CA ASP A 164 8.97 -11.30 -12.41
C ASP A 164 9.77 -12.57 -12.14
N PRO A 165 10.73 -12.95 -12.99
CA PRO A 165 11.62 -14.06 -12.70
C PRO A 165 12.61 -13.66 -11.58
N LEU A 166 12.61 -14.41 -10.47
CA LEU A 166 13.66 -14.31 -9.46
C LEU A 166 14.95 -14.96 -9.99
N LYS A 167 15.87 -14.15 -10.49
CA LYS A 167 17.13 -14.60 -11.11
C LYS A 167 18.30 -13.67 -10.79
N GLY A 168 19.52 -14.08 -11.16
CA GLY A 168 20.72 -13.24 -11.05
C GLY A 168 21.07 -12.90 -9.60
N GLN A 169 21.51 -11.66 -9.35
CA GLN A 169 21.92 -11.22 -8.02
C GLN A 169 20.78 -11.29 -6.98
N PRO A 170 19.53 -10.87 -7.27
CA PRO A 170 18.41 -11.06 -6.35
C PRO A 170 18.18 -12.51 -5.91
N ALA A 171 18.23 -13.46 -6.85
CA ALA A 171 18.07 -14.88 -6.52
C ALA A 171 19.18 -15.41 -5.61
N LYS A 172 20.43 -15.00 -5.83
CA LYS A 172 21.56 -15.38 -4.97
C LYS A 172 21.37 -14.89 -3.54
N LEU A 173 21.00 -13.62 -3.37
CA LEU A 173 20.73 -13.05 -2.05
C LEU A 173 19.54 -13.72 -1.37
N PHE A 174 18.46 -13.96 -2.10
CA PHE A 174 17.30 -14.67 -1.57
C PHE A 174 17.69 -16.07 -1.09
N GLN A 175 18.37 -16.87 -1.92
CA GLN A 175 18.81 -18.23 -1.56
C GLN A 175 19.79 -18.27 -0.38
N GLU A 176 20.67 -17.28 -0.26
CA GLU A 176 21.67 -17.23 0.81
C GLU A 176 21.05 -16.83 2.17
N PHE A 177 20.12 -15.86 2.17
CA PHE A 177 19.58 -15.29 3.41
C PHE A 177 18.20 -15.81 3.80
N ASP A 178 17.47 -16.44 2.89
CA ASP A 178 16.23 -17.18 3.17
C ASP A 178 16.54 -18.67 3.49
N ALA A 179 17.51 -18.87 4.38
CA ALA A 179 18.02 -20.16 4.82
C ALA A 179 18.46 -20.11 6.29
N GLU A 180 18.90 -21.25 6.84
CA GLU A 180 19.52 -21.28 8.16
C GLU A 180 20.79 -20.41 8.19
N PRO A 181 21.09 -19.70 9.30
CA PRO A 181 20.38 -19.73 10.58
C PRO A 181 19.21 -18.74 10.69
N TYR A 182 18.87 -18.02 9.61
CA TYR A 182 17.90 -16.91 9.65
C TYR A 182 16.44 -17.36 9.57
N THR A 183 16.20 -18.50 8.90
CA THR A 183 14.90 -19.17 8.84
C THR A 183 15.07 -20.69 8.73
N ALA A 184 14.17 -21.44 9.37
CA ALA A 184 14.03 -22.89 9.19
C ALA A 184 13.07 -23.25 8.04
N HIS A 185 12.44 -22.25 7.43
CA HIS A 185 11.43 -22.40 6.39
C HIS A 185 11.84 -21.59 5.15
N PRO A 186 12.68 -22.18 4.26
CA PRO A 186 13.13 -21.50 3.05
C PRO A 186 11.99 -21.36 2.04
N ASN A 187 12.19 -20.46 1.07
CA ASN A 187 11.22 -19.94 0.12
C ASN A 187 10.11 -19.08 0.75
N GLY A 188 10.40 -18.43 1.86
CA GLY A 188 9.48 -17.56 2.58
C GLY A 188 9.30 -16.20 1.90
N ILE A 189 8.04 -15.76 1.77
CA ILE A 189 7.71 -14.40 1.34
C ILE A 189 6.71 -13.74 2.31
N PRO A 190 6.81 -12.41 2.52
CA PRO A 190 7.76 -11.50 1.91
C PRO A 190 9.17 -11.59 2.51
N PHE A 191 10.16 -11.28 1.69
CA PHE A 191 11.56 -11.18 2.05
C PHE A 191 12.07 -9.77 1.75
N LEU A 192 12.73 -9.14 2.71
CA LEU A 192 13.30 -7.82 2.58
C LEU A 192 14.75 -7.81 3.07
N TYR A 193 15.66 -7.52 2.16
CA TYR A 193 17.10 -7.43 2.41
C TYR A 193 17.57 -6.00 2.24
N ILE A 194 18.28 -5.46 3.22
CA ILE A 194 18.70 -4.05 3.25
C ILE A 194 20.21 -3.96 3.46
N GLY A 195 20.90 -3.55 2.40
CA GLY A 195 22.31 -3.19 2.38
C GLY A 195 23.27 -4.25 2.93
N GLY A 196 22.88 -5.53 2.90
CA GLY A 196 23.68 -6.62 3.47
C GLY A 196 23.83 -6.60 4.97
N ARG A 197 22.97 -5.86 5.66
CA ARG A 197 23.05 -5.70 7.11
C ARG A 197 21.76 -6.09 7.82
N TRP A 198 20.62 -5.95 7.16
CA TRP A 198 19.32 -6.24 7.76
C TRP A 198 18.49 -7.14 6.88
N LEU A 199 17.79 -8.05 7.54
CA LEU A 199 16.84 -8.95 6.93
C LEU A 199 15.50 -8.86 7.68
N LEU A 200 14.41 -8.77 6.93
CA LEU A 200 13.06 -8.92 7.45
C LEU A 200 12.39 -10.05 6.67
N LEU A 201 11.97 -11.08 7.39
CA LEU A 201 11.28 -12.25 6.87
C LEU A 201 9.84 -12.26 7.40
N GLY A 202 8.86 -12.27 6.52
CA GLY A 202 7.44 -12.20 6.89
C GLY A 202 6.90 -10.77 7.01
N ALA A 203 5.66 -10.61 7.46
CA ALA A 203 5.04 -9.30 7.61
C ALA A 203 5.16 -8.78 9.05
N PRO A 204 5.60 -7.53 9.26
CA PRO A 204 5.63 -6.91 10.58
C PRO A 204 4.28 -6.31 11.01
N VAL A 205 3.25 -6.41 10.16
CA VAL A 205 1.91 -5.87 10.35
C VAL A 205 0.89 -6.94 9.95
N ASN A 206 -0.16 -7.11 10.76
CA ASN A 206 -1.22 -8.06 10.47
C ASN A 206 -2.01 -7.64 9.21
N PRO A 207 -2.13 -8.51 8.17
CA PRO A 207 -2.91 -8.23 6.96
C PRO A 207 -4.37 -7.82 7.19
N ASP A 208 -5.02 -8.31 8.26
CA ASP A 208 -6.41 -7.98 8.60
C ASP A 208 -6.66 -6.48 8.77
N LEU A 209 -5.62 -5.70 9.13
CA LEU A 209 -5.74 -4.26 9.30
C LEU A 209 -6.06 -3.52 7.99
N TYR A 210 -5.80 -4.15 6.86
CA TYR A 210 -6.10 -3.62 5.52
C TYR A 210 -7.36 -4.26 4.90
N ALA A 211 -7.90 -5.31 5.53
CA ALA A 211 -9.10 -5.96 5.05
C ALA A 211 -10.28 -4.97 5.00
N LYS A 212 -11.09 -5.05 3.95
CA LYS A 212 -12.28 -4.22 3.73
C LYS A 212 -12.02 -2.71 3.56
N LEU A 213 -10.77 -2.27 3.58
CA LEU A 213 -10.41 -0.88 3.25
C LEU A 213 -10.06 -0.77 1.77
N ASP A 214 -10.38 0.36 1.15
CA ASP A 214 -9.80 0.74 -0.14
C ASP A 214 -8.49 1.54 0.03
N TRP A 215 -7.82 1.83 -1.09
CA TRP A 215 -6.53 2.53 -1.10
C TRP A 215 -6.62 3.96 -0.58
N ALA A 216 -7.71 4.68 -0.82
CA ALA A 216 -7.91 6.04 -0.34
C ALA A 216 -8.07 6.04 1.18
N GLN A 217 -8.91 5.15 1.71
CA GLN A 217 -9.10 4.96 3.15
C GLN A 217 -7.81 4.55 3.86
N ILE A 218 -7.01 3.66 3.26
CA ILE A 218 -5.71 3.28 3.83
C ILE A 218 -4.77 4.49 3.85
N ALA A 219 -4.62 5.20 2.74
CA ALA A 219 -3.73 6.36 2.67
C ALA A 219 -4.15 7.46 3.65
N GLU A 220 -5.44 7.77 3.78
CA GLU A 220 -5.98 8.71 4.77
C GLU A 220 -5.70 8.27 6.21
N LYS A 221 -5.95 7.00 6.53
CA LYS A 221 -5.73 6.45 7.88
C LYS A 221 -4.24 6.42 8.25
N LEU A 222 -3.35 6.18 7.29
CA LEU A 222 -1.89 6.26 7.48
C LEU A 222 -1.44 7.71 7.69
N ALA A 223 -2.04 8.66 6.96
CA ALA A 223 -1.77 10.09 7.06
C ALA A 223 -2.36 10.76 8.32
N ASN A 224 -3.14 10.02 9.12
CA ASN A 224 -3.65 10.47 10.41
C ASN A 224 -2.79 9.87 11.55
N PRO A 225 -1.87 10.65 12.16
CA PRO A 225 -0.95 10.13 13.18
C PRO A 225 -1.65 9.65 14.46
N LYS A 226 -2.92 10.03 14.68
CA LYS A 226 -3.71 9.57 15.83
C LYS A 226 -4.44 8.26 15.54
N GLY A 227 -4.61 7.89 14.27
CA GLY A 227 -5.36 6.71 13.84
C GLY A 227 -4.66 5.40 14.18
N MET A 228 -5.46 4.35 14.39
CA MET A 228 -4.97 3.00 14.72
C MET A 228 -3.98 2.47 13.68
N LEU A 229 -4.31 2.59 12.39
CA LEU A 229 -3.45 2.08 11.32
C LEU A 229 -2.08 2.77 11.31
N SER A 230 -2.04 4.10 11.47
CA SER A 230 -0.78 4.84 11.57
C SER A 230 0.04 4.42 12.80
N ARG A 231 -0.60 4.23 13.96
CA ARG A 231 0.08 3.78 15.19
C ARG A 231 0.73 2.38 15.07
N VAL A 232 0.21 1.52 14.20
CA VAL A 232 0.77 0.18 13.96
C VAL A 232 1.82 0.21 12.85
N VAL A 233 1.53 0.89 11.74
CA VAL A 233 2.38 0.85 10.53
C VAL A 233 3.59 1.77 10.64
N MET A 234 3.44 2.94 11.26
CA MET A 234 4.51 3.95 11.26
C MET A 234 5.76 3.53 12.04
N PRO A 235 5.66 2.86 13.22
CA PRO A 235 6.84 2.33 13.89
C PRO A 235 7.63 1.33 13.02
N GLN A 236 6.94 0.49 12.23
CA GLN A 236 7.60 -0.44 11.31
C GLN A 236 8.22 0.28 10.11
N ALA A 237 7.55 1.30 9.56
CA ALA A 237 8.14 2.16 8.52
C ALA A 237 9.40 2.91 9.03
N ASN A 238 9.38 3.37 10.28
CA ASN A 238 10.53 3.98 10.95
C ASN A 238 11.66 2.96 11.17
N LEU A 239 11.36 1.71 11.52
CA LEU A 239 12.36 0.65 11.66
C LEU A 239 13.03 0.31 10.32
N ILE A 240 12.25 0.16 9.23
CA ILE A 240 12.79 -0.01 7.87
C ILE A 240 13.66 1.20 7.47
N THR A 241 13.22 2.41 7.82
CA THR A 241 14.00 3.63 7.55
C THR A 241 15.30 3.67 8.33
N ALA A 242 15.29 3.28 9.60
CA ALA A 242 16.50 3.18 10.42
C ALA A 242 17.49 2.15 9.84
N ALA A 243 16.99 0.99 9.40
CA ALA A 243 17.80 -0.03 8.74
C ALA A 243 18.48 0.50 7.47
N ILE A 244 17.74 1.22 6.61
CA ILE A 244 18.30 1.91 5.44
C ILE A 244 19.34 2.94 5.86
N CYS A 245 19.04 3.81 6.83
CA CYS A 245 19.97 4.82 7.33
C CYS A 245 21.31 4.24 7.83
N GLN A 246 21.28 3.06 8.44
CA GLN A 246 22.50 2.37 8.89
C GLN A 246 23.38 1.83 7.74
N THR A 247 22.85 1.75 6.53
CA THR A 247 23.54 1.25 5.32
C THR A 247 23.83 2.37 4.31
N THR A 248 23.27 3.57 4.50
CA THR A 248 23.56 4.78 3.72
C THR A 248 24.52 5.74 4.43
N GLY A 249 25.13 5.32 5.54
CA GLY A 249 26.00 6.19 6.35
C GLY A 249 25.23 7.37 6.98
N GLN A 250 24.00 7.12 7.42
CA GLN A 250 23.09 8.10 8.01
C GLN A 250 22.65 9.23 7.03
N GLN A 251 22.51 8.90 5.74
CA GLN A 251 22.02 9.84 4.73
C GLN A 251 20.65 9.45 4.15
N PRO A 252 19.75 10.42 3.90
CA PRO A 252 19.92 11.85 4.16
C PRO A 252 19.71 12.19 5.64
N ALA A 253 20.59 13.04 6.20
CA ALA A 253 20.60 13.34 7.63
C ALA A 253 19.25 13.80 8.21
N LYS A 254 18.44 14.54 7.44
CA LYS A 254 17.10 14.99 7.88
C LYS A 254 16.14 13.83 8.17
N VAL A 255 16.24 12.75 7.41
CA VAL A 255 15.46 11.53 7.63
C VAL A 255 16.09 10.72 8.76
N CYS A 256 17.40 10.48 8.67
CA CYS A 256 18.08 9.56 9.59
C CYS A 256 18.21 10.08 11.03
N LYS A 257 18.20 11.40 11.23
CA LYS A 257 18.19 12.04 12.55
C LYS A 257 16.79 12.42 13.02
N SER A 258 15.74 11.97 12.35
CA SER A 258 14.39 12.30 12.79
C SER A 258 14.05 11.54 14.09
N PRO A 259 13.23 12.12 14.99
CA PRO A 259 12.95 11.51 16.28
C PRO A 259 12.38 10.09 16.18
N GLY A 260 11.47 9.86 15.24
CA GLY A 260 10.86 8.54 15.04
C GLY A 260 11.85 7.50 14.49
N VAL A 261 12.79 7.91 13.64
CA VAL A 261 13.83 7.01 13.11
C VAL A 261 14.85 6.68 14.18
N GLN A 262 15.24 7.65 15.02
CA GLN A 262 16.14 7.39 16.14
C GLN A 262 15.51 6.45 17.17
N ALA A 263 14.25 6.67 17.56
CA ALA A 263 13.53 5.77 18.46
C ALA A 263 13.41 4.35 17.89
N ALA A 264 13.15 4.21 16.59
CA ALA A 264 13.10 2.89 15.96
C ALA A 264 14.48 2.24 15.82
N ALA A 265 15.55 3.03 15.65
CA ALA A 265 16.91 2.50 15.52
C ALA A 265 17.39 1.77 16.79
N GLU A 266 16.88 2.14 17.96
CA GLU A 266 17.15 1.43 19.23
C GLU A 266 16.61 -0.01 19.24
N MET A 267 15.65 -0.32 18.37
CA MET A 267 15.09 -1.66 18.22
C MET A 267 15.84 -2.53 17.19
N LEU A 268 16.80 -1.97 16.45
CA LEU A 268 17.62 -2.78 15.55
C LEU A 268 18.57 -3.64 16.38
N PRO A 269 18.67 -4.96 16.10
CA PRO A 269 19.58 -5.81 16.85
C PRO A 269 21.03 -5.37 16.65
N PRO A 270 21.94 -5.72 17.58
CA PRO A 270 23.37 -5.51 17.39
C PRO A 270 23.82 -6.14 16.06
N SER A 271 24.80 -5.51 15.41
CA SER A 271 25.35 -6.03 14.16
C SER A 271 25.82 -7.48 14.33
N ALA A 272 25.53 -8.32 13.34
CA ALA A 272 26.05 -9.69 13.30
C ALA A 272 27.59 -9.64 13.30
N SER A 273 28.21 -10.42 14.19
CA SER A 273 29.68 -10.56 14.28
C SER A 273 30.22 -11.32 13.07
#